data_AF-A0A923CPV8-F1
#
_entry.id   AF-A0A923CPV8-F1
#
_cell.length_a   1.000
_cell.length_b   1.000
_cell.length_c   1.000
_cell.angle_alpha   90.00
_cell.angle_beta   90.00
_cell.angle_gamma   90.00
#
_symmetry.space_group_name_H-M   'P 1'
#
loop_
_entity.id
_entity.type
_entity.pdbx_description
1 polymer ?
#
loop_
_entity_poly.entity_id
_entity_poly.type
_entity_poly.pdbx_seq_one_letter_code
_entity_poly.pdbx_strand_id
1 'polypeptide(L)'
;MDVPSSDANWECGHVSALLGIQTRSEWELENGVIDQATFDARAAGLVDAWTQLPQGQSDVSPALREASAAAPDGIGRDNVAFARAIDMLGSACDAAGSVVIVGALPEMGG
;
A
#
# COMPACT_ATOMS: atom_id res chain seq x y z
N MET A 1 27.08 -8.18 -1.77
CA MET A 1 26.43 -8.34 -0.46
C MET A 1 25.00 -8.71 -0.80
N ASP A 2 24.63 -9.97 -0.56
CA ASP A 2 23.27 -10.43 -0.81
C ASP A 2 22.35 -9.77 0.23
N VAL A 3 21.43 -8.94 -0.26
CA VAL A 3 20.32 -8.41 0.54
C VAL A 3 19.49 -9.61 1.01
N PRO A 4 19.16 -9.75 2.30
CA PRO A 4 18.32 -10.84 2.75
C PRO A 4 16.96 -10.74 2.03
N SER A 5 16.65 -11.73 1.20
CA SER A 5 15.35 -11.84 0.52
C SER A 5 14.16 -11.94 1.50
N SER A 6 14.42 -12.14 2.80
CA SER A 6 13.42 -12.07 3.86
C SER A 6 12.81 -10.68 4.02
N ASP A 7 13.61 -9.63 3.87
CA ASP A 7 13.19 -8.27 4.22
C ASP A 7 12.30 -7.68 3.12
N ALA A 8 12.68 -7.89 1.84
CA ALA A 8 11.86 -7.48 0.71
C ALA A 8 10.50 -8.19 0.70
N ASN A 9 10.46 -9.50 0.92
CA ASN A 9 9.19 -10.24 0.95
C ASN A 9 8.26 -9.76 2.07
N TRP A 10 8.83 -9.48 3.23
CA TRP A 10 8.08 -8.95 4.37
C TRP A 10 7.56 -7.53 4.08
N GLU A 11 8.37 -6.63 3.53
CA GLU A 11 7.97 -5.27 3.15
C GLU A 11 6.87 -5.28 2.07
N CYS A 12 7.05 -6.06 1.00
CA CYS A 12 6.06 -6.21 -0.09
C CYS A 12 4.75 -6.83 0.41
N GLY A 13 4.81 -7.73 1.39
CA GLY A 13 3.63 -8.31 2.04
C GLY A 13 2.80 -7.28 2.80
N HIS A 14 3.44 -6.40 3.59
CA HIS A 14 2.75 -5.30 4.29
C HIS A 14 2.16 -4.29 3.31
N VAL A 15 2.92 -3.92 2.28
CA VAL A 15 2.43 -3.06 1.20
C VAL A 15 1.18 -3.64 0.55
N SER A 16 1.19 -4.93 0.22
CA SER A 16 0.02 -5.63 -0.35
C SER A 16 -1.18 -5.58 0.57
N ALA A 17 -0.98 -5.80 1.87
CA ALA A 17 -2.07 -5.78 2.86
C ALA A 17 -2.71 -4.39 2.94
N LEU A 18 -1.92 -3.32 3.01
CA LEU A 18 -2.45 -1.95 3.08
C LEU A 18 -3.17 -1.54 1.79
N LEU A 19 -2.60 -1.85 0.63
CA LEU A 19 -3.24 -1.57 -0.66
C LEU A 19 -4.54 -2.37 -0.84
N GLY A 20 -4.60 -3.61 -0.34
CA GLY A 20 -5.82 -4.41 -0.34
C GLY A 20 -6.92 -3.79 0.52
N ILE A 21 -6.60 -3.32 1.74
CA ILE A 21 -7.56 -2.65 2.63
C ILE A 21 -8.05 -1.34 2.00
N GLN A 22 -7.16 -0.56 1.39
CA GLN A 22 -7.51 0.66 0.67
C GLN A 22 -8.47 0.36 -0.48
N THR A 23 -8.09 -0.56 -1.37
CA THR A 23 -8.89 -0.96 -2.54
C THR A 23 -10.27 -1.47 -2.14
N ARG A 24 -10.35 -2.27 -1.07
CA ARG A 24 -11.63 -2.73 -0.54
C ARG A 24 -12.47 -1.58 0.00
N SER A 25 -11.88 -0.64 0.72
CA SER A 25 -12.61 0.49 1.30
C SER A 25 -13.15 1.42 0.20
N GLU A 26 -12.37 1.65 -0.86
CA GLU A 26 -12.80 2.39 -2.05
C GLU A 26 -14.01 1.70 -2.72
N TRP A 27 -13.92 0.39 -2.97
CA TRP A 27 -15.03 -0.36 -3.54
C TRP A 27 -16.29 -0.34 -2.65
N GLU A 28 -16.14 -0.49 -1.33
CA GLU A 28 -17.28 -0.45 -0.40
C GLU A 28 -17.97 0.93 -0.41
N LEU A 29 -17.22 2.02 -0.54
CA LEU A 29 -17.78 3.36 -0.68
C LEU A 29 -18.51 3.52 -2.02
N GLU A 30 -17.88 3.10 -3.13
CA GLU A 30 -18.45 3.19 -4.48
C GLU A 30 -19.77 2.41 -4.62
N ASN A 31 -19.91 1.31 -3.89
CA ASN A 31 -21.11 0.46 -3.91
C ASN A 31 -22.11 0.78 -2.79
N GLY A 32 -21.87 1.84 -2.01
CA GLY A 32 -22.76 2.27 -0.93
C GLY A 32 -22.85 1.28 0.24
N VAL A 33 -21.86 0.40 0.40
CA VAL A 33 -21.74 -0.52 1.55
C VAL A 33 -21.32 0.24 2.81
N ILE A 34 -20.47 1.25 2.65
CA ILE A 34 -20.09 2.19 3.70
C ILE A 34 -20.38 3.62 3.26
N ASP A 35 -20.56 4.52 4.23
CA ASP A 35 -20.67 5.95 3.96
C ASP A 35 -19.30 6.65 3.92
N GLN A 36 -19.30 7.90 3.48
CA GLN A 36 -18.08 8.71 3.39
C GLN A 36 -17.39 8.85 4.76
N ALA A 37 -18.14 9.00 5.85
CA ALA A 37 -17.57 9.14 7.18
C ALA A 37 -16.81 7.87 7.63
N THR A 38 -17.35 6.69 7.33
CA THR A 38 -16.68 5.41 7.57
C THR A 38 -15.44 5.26 6.70
N PHE A 39 -15.53 5.65 5.43
CA PHE A 39 -14.38 5.65 4.52
C PHE A 39 -13.26 6.56 5.04
N ASP A 40 -13.57 7.80 5.41
CA ASP A 40 -12.60 8.78 5.92
C ASP A 40 -11.91 8.28 7.20
N ALA A 41 -12.65 7.64 8.11
CA ALA A 41 -12.08 7.04 9.32
C ALA A 41 -11.09 5.91 9.00
N ARG A 42 -11.39 5.07 8.00
CA ARG A 42 -10.46 4.01 7.55
C ARG A 42 -9.26 4.59 6.83
N ALA A 43 -9.46 5.60 5.99
CA ALA A 43 -8.39 6.29 5.28
C ALA A 43 -7.40 6.92 6.27
N ALA A 44 -7.89 7.55 7.35
CA ALA A 44 -7.04 8.06 8.43
C ALA A 44 -6.21 6.94 9.10
N GLY A 45 -6.84 5.80 9.42
CA GLY A 45 -6.11 4.64 9.97
C GLY A 45 -5.07 4.05 9.02
N LEU A 46 -5.33 4.08 7.71
CA LEU A 46 -4.37 3.66 6.69
C LEU A 46 -3.21 4.65 6.55
N VAL A 47 -3.47 5.97 6.60
CA VAL A 47 -2.42 7.00 6.64
C VAL A 47 -1.49 6.75 7.83
N ASP A 48 -2.04 6.48 9.01
CA ASP A 48 -1.25 6.15 10.20
C ASP A 48 -0.43 4.86 9.99
N ALA A 49 -1.04 3.81 9.43
CA ALA A 49 -0.36 2.55 9.16
C ALA A 49 0.81 2.71 8.17
N TRP A 50 0.64 3.49 7.11
CA TRP A 50 1.70 3.81 6.14
C TRP A 50 2.83 4.63 6.77
N THR A 51 2.48 5.59 7.63
CA THR A 51 3.46 6.44 8.32
C THR A 51 4.31 5.66 9.32
N GLN A 52 3.75 4.61 9.94
CA GLN A 52 4.40 3.81 10.97
C GLN A 52 4.92 2.45 10.48
N LEU A 53 4.91 2.20 9.16
CA LEU A 53 5.29 0.92 8.60
C LEU A 53 6.79 0.66 8.90
N PRO A 54 7.15 -0.46 9.56
CA PRO A 54 8.55 -0.72 9.84
C PRO A 54 9.31 -0.95 8.52
N GLN A 55 10.55 -0.48 8.46
CA GLN A 55 11.37 -0.51 7.24
C GLN A 55 12.60 -1.37 7.48
N GLY A 56 12.91 -2.22 6.50
CA GLY A 56 14.11 -3.03 6.45
C GLY A 56 15.28 -2.31 5.78
N GLN A 57 16.21 -3.11 5.25
CA GLN A 57 17.35 -2.64 4.45
C GLN A 57 17.36 -3.27 3.05
N SER A 58 16.18 -3.52 2.48
CA SER A 58 16.03 -4.16 1.19
C SER A 58 16.06 -3.15 0.04
N ASP A 59 16.11 -3.66 -1.20
CA ASP A 59 15.99 -2.83 -2.40
C ASP A 59 14.58 -2.19 -2.55
N VAL A 60 13.60 -2.65 -1.76
CA VAL A 60 12.23 -2.09 -1.68
C VAL A 60 12.17 -0.92 -0.69
N SER A 61 13.01 -0.93 0.36
CA SER A 61 12.98 0.06 1.45
C SER A 61 13.09 1.53 1.00
N PRO A 62 13.84 1.91 -0.06
CA PRO A 62 13.83 3.28 -0.56
C PRO A 62 12.44 3.74 -1.04
N ALA A 63 11.76 2.92 -1.85
CA ALA A 63 10.42 3.26 -2.34
C ALA A 63 9.39 3.24 -1.20
N LEU A 64 9.55 2.33 -0.23
CA LEU A 64 8.72 2.30 0.98
C LEU A 64 8.86 3.58 1.81
N ARG A 65 10.09 4.11 1.94
CA ARG A 65 10.35 5.39 2.60
C ARG A 65 9.67 6.55 1.90
N GLU A 66 9.69 6.57 0.57
CA GLU A 66 9.00 7.61 -0.21
C GLU A 66 7.49 7.55 -0.01
N ALA A 67 6.88 6.35 -0.04
CA ALA A 67 5.45 6.18 0.21
C ALA A 67 5.08 6.59 1.63
N SER A 68 5.85 6.14 2.63
CA SER A 68 5.66 6.49 4.04
C SER A 68 5.76 8.00 4.30
N ALA A 69 6.71 8.69 3.64
CA ALA A 69 6.87 10.13 3.75
C ALA A 69 5.73 10.92 3.07
N ALA A 70 5.12 10.37 2.00
CA ALA A 70 4.03 11.02 1.28
C ALA A 70 2.64 10.74 1.89
N ALA A 71 2.48 9.64 2.63
CA ALA A 71 1.20 9.21 3.18
C ALA A 71 0.46 10.26 4.05
N PRO A 72 1.13 11.11 4.86
CA PRO A 72 0.44 12.15 5.64
C PRO A 72 -0.37 13.14 4.81
N ASP A 73 0.00 13.34 3.53
CA ASP A 73 -0.70 14.21 2.60
C ASP A 73 -1.85 13.47 1.86
N GLY A 74 -2.07 12.19 2.17
CA GLY A 74 -3.11 11.33 1.63
C GLY A 74 -2.56 10.10 0.90
N ILE A 75 -3.35 9.02 0.86
CA ILE A 75 -2.98 7.73 0.26
C ILE A 75 -3.72 7.43 -1.05
N GLY A 76 -4.56 8.35 -1.52
CA GLY A 76 -5.32 8.23 -2.76
C GLY A 76 -4.51 8.65 -4.01
N ARG A 77 -5.08 8.41 -5.20
CA ARG A 77 -4.49 8.81 -6.49
C ARG A 77 -4.27 10.31 -6.64
N ASP A 78 -5.01 11.12 -5.89
CA ASP A 78 -4.88 12.58 -5.89
C ASP A 78 -3.55 13.04 -5.28
N ASN A 79 -2.93 12.21 -4.42
CA ASN A 79 -1.56 12.43 -3.97
C ASN A 79 -0.58 11.82 -4.97
N VAL A 80 -0.12 12.64 -5.92
CA VAL A 80 0.81 12.23 -6.98
C VAL A 80 2.13 11.66 -6.42
N ALA A 81 2.61 12.18 -5.29
CA ALA A 81 3.85 11.70 -4.68
C ALA A 81 3.68 10.29 -4.12
N PHE A 82 2.58 10.05 -3.40
CA PHE A 82 2.24 8.73 -2.90
C PHE A 82 1.99 7.74 -4.03
N ALA A 83 1.19 8.10 -5.04
CA ALA A 83 0.91 7.25 -6.20
C ALA A 83 2.19 6.83 -6.93
N ARG A 84 3.11 7.77 -7.19
CA ARG A 84 4.41 7.46 -7.78
C ARG A 84 5.24 6.50 -6.92
N ALA A 85 5.23 6.69 -5.60
CA ALA A 85 5.97 5.82 -4.69
C ALA A 85 5.40 4.39 -4.67
N ILE A 86 4.08 4.23 -4.78
CA ILE A 86 3.43 2.91 -4.94
C ILE A 86 3.84 2.22 -6.25
N ASP A 87 3.93 2.96 -7.37
CA ASP A 87 4.41 2.39 -8.64
C ASP A 87 5.88 1.92 -8.56
N MET A 88 6.71 2.71 -7.86
CA MET A 88 8.10 2.35 -7.60
C MET A 88 8.21 1.13 -6.67
N LEU A 89 7.35 1.03 -5.66
CA LEU A 89 7.25 -0.12 -4.77
C LEU A 89 6.89 -1.39 -5.53
N GLY A 90 5.88 -1.34 -6.40
CA GLY A 90 5.49 -2.48 -7.24
C GLY A 90 6.66 -2.97 -8.09
N SER A 91 7.34 -2.04 -8.76
CA SER A 91 8.53 -2.35 -9.58
C SER A 91 9.67 -2.97 -8.76
N ALA A 92 9.93 -2.45 -7.55
CA ALA A 92 10.98 -2.96 -6.67
C ALA A 92 10.65 -4.35 -6.12
N CYS A 93 9.39 -4.59 -5.75
CA CYS A 93 8.92 -5.89 -5.30
C CYS A 93 9.05 -6.94 -6.42
N ASP A 94 8.58 -6.63 -7.62
CA ASP A 94 8.70 -7.52 -8.78
C ASP A 94 10.17 -7.87 -9.07
N ALA A 95 11.07 -6.89 -9.02
CA ALA A 95 12.50 -7.10 -9.20
C ALA A 95 13.12 -7.99 -8.09
N ALA A 96 12.60 -7.90 -6.86
CA ALA A 96 13.00 -8.75 -5.73
C ALA A 96 12.37 -10.16 -5.79
N GLY A 97 11.57 -10.47 -6.80
CA GLY A 97 10.83 -11.73 -6.91
C GLY A 97 9.70 -11.87 -5.89
N SER A 98 9.26 -10.75 -5.30
CA SER A 98 8.13 -10.66 -4.40
C SER A 98 6.95 -10.02 -5.11
N VAL A 99 5.74 -10.47 -4.86
CA VAL A 99 4.57 -9.92 -5.58
C VAL A 99 3.80 -9.00 -4.66
N VAL A 100 3.56 -7.77 -5.11
CA VAL A 100 2.52 -6.92 -4.52
C VAL A 100 1.19 -7.31 -5.16
N ILE A 101 0.34 -8.02 -4.42
CA ILE A 101 -0.95 -8.47 -4.94
C ILE A 101 -2.06 -7.61 -4.36
N VAL A 102 -2.68 -6.81 -5.22
CA VAL A 102 -3.98 -6.20 -4.95
C VAL A 102 -5.04 -7.12 -5.57
N GLY A 103 -5.61 -8.00 -4.75
CA GLY A 103 -6.64 -8.93 -5.18
C GLY A 103 -8.03 -8.33 -5.00
N ALA A 104 -8.86 -8.40 -6.05
CA ALA A 104 -10.30 -8.20 -5.90
C ALA A 104 -10.89 -9.34 -5.06
N LEU A 105 -11.73 -9.00 -4.07
CA LEU A 105 -12.51 -10.02 -3.35
C LEU A 105 -13.59 -10.58 -4.28
N PRO A 106 -14.13 -11.80 -4.05
CA PRO A 106 -15.16 -12.40 -4.90
C PRO A 106 -16.39 -11.48 -5.12
N GLU A 107 -16.70 -10.67 -4.12
CA GLU A 107 -17.79 -9.69 -4.13
C GLU A 107 -17.57 -8.52 -5.10
N MET A 108 -16.33 -8.30 -5.54
CA MET A 108 -15.94 -7.21 -6.44
C MET A 108 -16.04 -7.59 -7.93
N GLY A 109 -16.38 -8.84 -8.25
CA GLY A 109 -16.40 -9.36 -9.62
C GLY A 109 -14.99 -9.66 -10.13
N GLY A 110 -14.52 -10.89 -9.88
CA GLY A 110 -13.24 -11.41 -10.38
C GLY A 110 -13.30 -11.96 -11.80
#